data_AF-A0AAN5I947-F1
#
_entry.id   AF-A0AAN5I947-F1
#
_cell.length_a   1.000
_cell.length_b   1.000
_cell.length_c   1.000
_cell.angle_alpha   90.00
_cell.angle_beta   90.00
_cell.angle_gamma   90.00
#
_symmetry.space_group_name_H-M   'P 1'
#
loop_
_entity.id
_entity.type
_entity.pdbx_description
1 polymer ?
#
loop_
_entity_poly.entity_id
_entity_poly.type
_entity_poly.pdbx_seq_one_letter_code
_entity_poly.pdbx_strand_id
1 'polypeptide(L)'
;SDESAEYLLTLADRFQMACVLDRVEQFLISSDDFSNLEKMRMADEYKLFELLNHCLFDLTEKEDFKEVRNSSIYNGLSNETKSLLFERRIKIDK
;
A
#
# COMPACT_ATOMS: atom_id res chain seq x y z
N SER A 1 -2.66 -3.91 -24.32
CA SER A 1 -1.28 -3.69 -24.78
C SER A 1 -0.47 -3.49 -23.53
N ASP A 2 -0.10 -4.61 -22.92
CA ASP A 2 0.26 -4.66 -21.49
C ASP A 2 1.79 -4.59 -21.30
N GLU A 3 2.53 -4.65 -22.41
CA GLU A 3 3.98 -4.46 -22.49
C GLU A 3 4.42 -3.08 -21.98
N SER A 4 3.56 -2.06 -22.06
CA SER A 4 3.88 -0.72 -21.58
C SER A 4 4.01 -0.67 -20.05
N ALA A 5 3.24 -1.48 -19.32
CA ALA A 5 3.28 -1.54 -17.87
C ALA A 5 4.55 -2.25 -17.38
N GLU A 6 4.92 -3.38 -17.99
CA GLU A 6 6.15 -4.11 -17.66
C GLU A 6 7.41 -3.30 -18.01
N TYR A 7 7.39 -2.55 -19.12
CA TYR A 7 8.50 -1.66 -19.49
C TYR A 7 8.64 -0.48 -18.51
N LEU A 8 7.53 0.07 -18.03
CA LEU A 8 7.51 1.14 -17.01
C LEU A 8 8.02 0.65 -15.65
N LEU A 9 7.64 -0.56 -15.22
CA LEU A 9 8.13 -1.19 -14.00
C LEU A 9 9.65 -1.44 -14.04
N THR A 10 10.15 -1.93 -15.16
CA THR A 10 11.60 -2.18 -15.35
C THR A 10 12.40 -0.87 -15.37
N LEU A 11 11.83 0.22 -15.89
CA LEU A 11 12.50 1.52 -15.94
C LEU A 11 12.47 2.24 -14.58
N ALA A 12 11.40 2.09 -13.82
CA ALA A 12 11.26 2.63 -12.47
C ALA A 12 12.28 2.02 -11.49
N ASP A 13 12.47 0.70 -11.55
CA ASP A 13 13.47 -0.03 -10.76
C ASP A 13 14.92 0.40 -11.13
N ARG A 14 15.16 0.72 -12.40
CA ARG A 14 16.51 0.99 -12.93
C ARG A 14 17.00 2.44 -12.80
N PHE A 15 16.12 3.41 -12.55
CA PHE A 15 16.48 4.85 -12.68
C PHE A 15 16.35 5.72 -11.43
N GLN A 16 16.00 5.19 -10.24
CA GLN A 16 15.85 6.00 -9.02
C GLN A 16 14.99 7.27 -9.22
N MET A 17 13.95 7.19 -10.06
CA MET A 17 13.07 8.32 -10.31
C MET A 17 11.94 8.31 -9.29
N ALA A 18 12.14 8.98 -8.16
CA ALA A 18 11.08 9.27 -7.18
C ALA A 18 9.79 9.77 -7.87
N CYS A 19 9.92 10.58 -8.93
CA CYS A 19 8.79 11.08 -9.72
C CYS A 19 7.91 10.00 -10.37
N VAL A 20 8.46 8.82 -10.67
CA VAL A 20 7.68 7.71 -11.25
C VAL A 20 6.96 6.96 -10.14
N LEU A 21 7.61 6.74 -8.99
CA LEU A 21 6.97 6.19 -7.80
C LEU A 21 5.80 7.09 -7.38
N ASP A 22 6.00 8.40 -7.27
CA ASP A 22 4.94 9.36 -6.96
C ASP A 22 3.76 9.26 -7.92
N ARG A 23 4.01 9.09 -9.23
CA ARG A 23 2.95 8.98 -10.23
C ARG A 23 2.19 7.67 -10.13
N VAL A 24 2.88 6.56 -9.85
CA VAL A 24 2.26 5.25 -9.62
C VAL A 24 1.46 5.28 -8.33
N GLU A 25 1.99 5.92 -7.30
CA GLU A 25 1.35 6.09 -6.00
C GLU A 25 0.03 6.86 -6.12
N GLN A 26 0.04 8.00 -6.82
CA GLN A 26 -1.17 8.77 -7.13
C GLN A 26 -2.16 7.97 -7.97
N PHE A 27 -1.67 7.21 -8.95
CA PHE A 27 -2.53 6.36 -9.77
C PHE A 27 -3.23 5.28 -8.92
N LEU A 28 -2.49 4.58 -8.06
CA LEU A 28 -3.01 3.55 -7.15
C LEU A 28 -3.96 4.12 -6.10
N ILE A 29 -3.71 5.33 -5.60
CA ILE A 29 -4.65 6.06 -4.73
C ILE A 29 -5.96 6.30 -5.49
N SER A 30 -5.90 6.80 -6.72
CA SER A 30 -7.08 7.16 -7.52
C SER A 30 -7.83 5.98 -8.16
N SER A 31 -7.21 4.80 -8.26
CA SER A 31 -7.81 3.63 -8.91
C SER A 31 -8.63 2.82 -7.91
N ASP A 32 -9.88 2.52 -8.26
CA ASP A 32 -10.76 1.64 -7.48
C ASP A 32 -10.61 0.15 -7.87
N ASP A 33 -9.70 -0.16 -8.79
CA ASP A 33 -9.54 -1.51 -9.33
C ASP A 33 -8.84 -2.47 -8.37
N PHE A 34 -8.15 -1.92 -7.35
CA PHE A 34 -7.40 -2.70 -6.36
C PHE A 34 -8.06 -2.59 -4.99
N SER A 35 -8.16 -3.73 -4.30
CA SER A 35 -8.62 -3.73 -2.90
C SER A 35 -7.64 -2.98 -2.00
N ASN A 36 -8.13 -2.41 -0.90
CA ASN A 36 -7.28 -1.70 0.06
C ASN A 36 -6.11 -2.57 0.55
N LEU A 37 -6.34 -3.87 0.73
CA LEU A 37 -5.31 -4.84 1.11
C LEU A 37 -4.22 -5.03 0.06
N GLU A 38 -4.59 -5.11 -1.21
CA GLU A 38 -3.63 -5.23 -2.31
C GLU A 38 -2.82 -3.96 -2.48
N LYS A 39 -3.47 -2.78 -2.38
CA LYS A 39 -2.80 -1.47 -2.36
C LYS A 39 -1.78 -1.42 -1.23
N MET A 40 -2.16 -1.85 -0.03
CA MET A 40 -1.27 -1.86 1.14
C MET A 40 -0.08 -2.82 0.96
N ARG A 41 -0.29 -3.99 0.34
CA ARG A 41 0.79 -4.93 0.00
C ARG A 41 1.78 -4.31 -0.98
N MET A 42 1.29 -3.70 -2.06
CA MET A 42 2.13 -3.02 -3.05
C MET A 42 2.86 -1.84 -2.43
N ALA A 43 2.20 -1.09 -1.54
CA ALA A 43 2.82 0.02 -0.84
C ALA A 43 4.00 -0.43 0.04
N ASP A 44 3.85 -1.56 0.75
CA ASP A 44 4.91 -2.16 1.56
C ASP A 44 6.07 -2.71 0.69
N GLU A 45 5.74 -3.40 -0.41
CA GLU A 45 6.72 -4.04 -1.30
C GLU A 45 7.59 -3.01 -2.04
N TYR A 46 6.97 -1.92 -2.52
CA TYR A 46 7.64 -0.87 -3.29
C TYR A 46 8.00 0.38 -2.46
N LYS A 47 7.78 0.34 -1.14
CA LYS A 47 8.03 1.46 -0.20
C LYS A 47 7.34 2.77 -0.60
N LEU A 48 6.07 2.67 -0.98
CA LEU A 48 5.20 3.79 -1.33
C LEU A 48 4.52 4.32 -0.06
N PHE A 49 5.10 5.35 0.56
CA PHE A 49 4.66 5.86 1.85
C PHE A 49 3.30 6.59 1.81
N GLU A 50 2.99 7.36 0.77
CA GLU A 50 1.71 8.06 0.64
C GLU A 50 0.57 7.08 0.37
N LEU A 51 0.79 6.06 -0.46
CA LEU A 51 -0.21 5.01 -0.68
C LEU A 51 -0.43 4.22 0.61
N LEU A 52 0.63 3.89 1.35
CA LEU A 52 0.48 3.21 2.63
C LEU A 52 -0.32 4.06 3.62
N ASN A 53 -0.02 5.36 3.71
CA ASN A 53 -0.75 6.30 4.55
C ASN A 53 -2.22 6.41 4.15
N HIS A 54 -2.52 6.46 2.84
CA HIS A 54 -3.89 6.46 2.34
C HIS A 54 -4.63 5.19 2.77
N CYS A 55 -4.04 4.01 2.53
CA CYS A 55 -4.64 2.74 2.93
C CYS A 55 -4.91 2.70 4.44
N LEU A 56 -3.97 3.17 5.27
CA LEU A 56 -4.12 3.28 6.73
C LEU A 56 -5.16 4.31 7.15
N PHE A 57 -5.37 5.37 6.37
CA PHE A 57 -6.39 6.36 6.64
C PHE A 57 -7.79 5.79 6.38
N ASP A 58 -7.94 5.02 5.29
CA ASP A 58 -9.17 4.32 4.92
C ASP A 58 -9.57 3.25 5.95
N LEU A 59 -8.61 2.65 6.66
CA LEU A 59 -8.89 1.81 7.82
C LEU A 59 -9.40 2.69 8.98
N THR A 60 -10.72 2.78 9.11
CA THR A 60 -11.39 3.61 10.12
C THR A 60 -12.08 2.77 11.19
N GLU A 61 -12.44 1.53 10.89
CA GLU A 61 -13.19 0.65 11.78
C GLU A 61 -12.35 -0.51 12.30
N LYS A 62 -12.73 -1.02 13.47
CA LYS A 62 -12.07 -2.21 14.07
C LYS A 62 -12.24 -3.47 13.21
N GLU A 63 -13.29 -3.52 12.39
CA GLU A 63 -13.56 -4.60 11.45
C GLU A 63 -12.46 -4.67 10.38
N ASP A 64 -12.06 -3.53 9.82
CA ASP A 64 -11.03 -3.44 8.77
C ASP A 64 -9.70 -4.03 9.23
N PHE A 65 -9.27 -3.74 10.47
CA PHE A 65 -8.04 -4.32 11.03
C PHE A 65 -8.14 -5.83 11.24
N LYS A 66 -9.34 -6.37 11.50
CA LYS A 66 -9.54 -7.82 11.57
C LYS A 66 -9.47 -8.43 10.17
N GLU A 67 -10.05 -7.80 9.16
CA GLU A 67 -9.95 -8.25 7.77
C GLU A 67 -8.49 -8.28 7.30
N VAL A 68 -7.75 -7.19 7.55
CA VAL A 68 -6.31 -7.11 7.29
C VAL A 68 -5.60 -8.26 7.98
N ARG A 69 -5.81 -8.45 9.30
CA ARG A 69 -5.13 -9.50 10.07
C ARG A 69 -5.49 -10.92 9.63
N ASN A 70 -6.73 -11.14 9.22
CA ASN A 70 -7.22 -12.44 8.75
C ASN A 70 -6.79 -12.72 7.30
N SER A 71 -6.44 -11.70 6.54
CA SER A 71 -5.90 -11.86 5.19
C SER A 71 -4.53 -12.53 5.22
N SER A 72 -4.28 -13.41 4.25
CA SER A 72 -2.97 -14.05 4.05
C SER A 72 -1.86 -13.02 3.78
N ILE A 73 -2.23 -11.80 3.36
CA ILE A 73 -1.33 -10.68 3.07
C ILE A 73 -0.62 -10.21 4.34
N TYR A 74 -1.28 -10.22 5.50
CA TYR A 74 -0.71 -9.73 6.75
C TYR A 74 0.60 -10.42 7.14
N ASN A 75 0.72 -11.72 6.85
CA ASN A 75 1.95 -12.45 7.14
C ASN A 75 3.12 -11.97 6.26
N GLY A 76 2.84 -11.57 5.01
CA GLY A 76 3.82 -11.07 4.06
C GLY A 76 4.24 -9.62 4.26
N LEU A 77 3.49 -8.83 5.04
CA LEU A 77 3.85 -7.44 5.32
C LEU A 77 5.12 -7.33 6.18
N SER A 78 5.90 -6.28 5.93
CA SER A 78 7.07 -5.92 6.71
C SER A 78 6.71 -5.58 8.16
N ASN A 79 7.70 -5.68 9.05
CA ASN A 79 7.54 -5.31 10.46
C ASN A 79 7.24 -3.80 10.63
N GLU A 80 7.69 -2.97 9.69
CA GLU A 80 7.44 -1.52 9.68
C GLU A 80 5.95 -1.23 9.44
N THR A 81 5.37 -1.79 8.37
CA THR A 81 3.94 -1.65 8.07
C THR A 81 3.05 -2.24 9.16
N LYS A 82 3.43 -3.38 9.74
CA LYS A 82 2.74 -3.94 10.92
C LYS A 82 2.74 -2.97 12.09
N SER A 83 3.86 -2.30 12.35
CA SER A 83 3.96 -1.32 13.44
C SER A 83 3.05 -0.11 13.20
N LEU A 84 3.02 0.42 11.98
CA LEU A 84 2.13 1.53 11.58
C LEU A 84 0.64 1.15 11.71
N LEU A 85 0.26 -0.07 11.30
CA LEU A 85 -1.09 -0.60 11.51
C LEU A 85 -1.47 -0.63 12.99
N PHE A 86 -0.57 -1.10 13.86
CA PHE A 86 -0.80 -1.11 15.31
C PHE A 86 -0.96 0.30 15.87
N GLU A 87 -0.11 1.24 15.48
CA GLU A 87 -0.22 2.65 15.89
C GLU A 87 -1.56 3.27 15.45
N ARG A 88 -1.97 3.02 14.20
CA ARG A 88 -3.25 3.50 13.68
C ARG A 88 -4.43 2.92 14.47
N ARG A 89 -4.40 1.63 14.77
CA ARG A 89 -5.42 0.97 15.59
C ARG A 89 -5.50 1.56 17.00
N ILE A 90 -4.36 1.87 17.63
CA ILE A 90 -4.31 2.53 18.95
C ILE A 90 -4.92 3.94 18.89
N LYS A 91 -4.71 4.68 17.79
CA LYS A 91 -5.34 6.00 17.59
C LYS A 91 -6.85 5.94 17.46
N ILE A 92 -7.39 4.88 16.86
CA ILE A 92 -8.86 4.68 16.68
C ILE A 92 -9.53 4.19 17.96
N ASP A 93 -8.80 3.47 18.81
CA ASP A 93 -9.33 2.94 20.08
C ASP A 93 -9.40 4.00 21.20
N LYS A 94 -8.80 5.18 21.00
CA LYS A 94 -8.87 6.34 21.90
C LYS A 94 -10.05 7.24 21.59
#